data_AF-A0A8T4G9N2-F1
#
_entry.id   AF-A0A8T4G9N2-F1
#
_cell.length_a   1.000
_cell.length_b   1.000
_cell.length_c   1.000
_cell.angle_alpha   90.00
_cell.angle_beta   90.00
_cell.angle_gamma   90.00
#
_symmetry.space_group_name_H-M   'P 1'
#
loop_
_entity.id
_entity.type
_entity.pdbx_description
1 polymer ?
#
loop_
_entity_poly.entity_id
_entity_poly.type
_entity_poly.pdbx_seq_one_letter_code
_entity_poly.pdbx_strand_id
1 'polypeptide(L)'
;MNPPFLYFFIAATAAAVVLTERLESLLLNKFFKGFVDEIKRAEAELNEYYALSILAIAMNDREAYEGFQRMANEKYWPLFFRKMMFSTSLFFLLLTPYMLLTTFFIDPQAFSYIMFIAIAYFTARLGLSFVIDSFNAWKKAKETRRNFG
;
A
#
# COMPACT_ATOMS: atom_id res chain seq x y z
N MET A 1 -8.47 11.78 32.08
CA MET A 1 -7.08 12.10 31.66
C MET A 1 -6.87 13.60 31.69
N ASN A 2 -5.74 14.09 32.21
CA ASN A 2 -5.36 15.49 32.07
C ASN A 2 -5.15 15.84 30.58
N PRO A 3 -5.65 16.98 30.07
CA PRO A 3 -5.49 17.36 28.66
C PRO A 3 -4.05 17.28 28.13
N PRO A 4 -2.99 17.73 28.85
CA PRO A 4 -1.61 17.60 28.36
C PRO A 4 -1.14 16.14 28.19
N PHE A 5 -1.63 15.22 29.04
CA PHE A 5 -1.30 13.80 28.93
C PHE A 5 -1.95 13.16 27.69
N LEU A 6 -3.17 13.60 27.35
CA LEU A 6 -3.90 13.11 26.20
C LEU A 6 -3.21 13.52 24.89
N TYR A 7 -2.76 14.77 24.77
CA TYR A 7 -1.97 15.23 23.62
C TYR A 7 -0.62 14.50 23.50
N PHE A 8 0.07 14.28 24.62
CA PHE A 8 1.31 13.51 24.63
C PHE A 8 1.11 12.06 24.20
N PHE A 9 0.04 11.41 24.67
CA PHE A 9 -0.29 10.03 24.30
C PHE A 9 -0.61 9.89 22.80
N ILE A 10 -1.35 10.84 22.22
CA ILE A 10 -1.62 10.87 20.78
C ILE A 10 -0.31 11.05 20.00
N ALA A 11 0.57 11.97 20.42
CA ALA A 11 1.85 12.21 19.76
C ALA A 11 2.78 10.98 19.83
N ALA A 12 2.87 10.33 21.00
CA ALA A 12 3.65 9.11 21.18
C ALA A 12 3.11 7.95 20.33
N THR A 13 1.79 7.82 20.23
CA THR A 13 1.14 6.81 19.38
C THR A 13 1.40 7.08 17.90
N ALA A 14 1.30 8.33 17.45
CA ALA A 14 1.64 8.69 16.07
C ALA A 14 3.11 8.38 15.76
N ALA A 15 4.03 8.69 16.68
CA ALA A 15 5.44 8.35 16.54
C ALA A 15 5.67 6.83 16.47
N ALA A 16 4.98 6.05 17.31
CA ALA A 16 5.06 4.60 17.30
C ALA A 16 4.56 4.00 15.97
N VAL A 17 3.44 4.50 15.44
CA VAL A 17 2.90 4.11 14.13
C VAL A 17 3.92 4.38 13.01
N VAL A 18 4.52 5.57 12.98
CA VAL A 18 5.54 5.93 11.97
C VAL A 18 6.82 5.09 12.12
N LEU A 19 7.25 4.80 13.34
CA LEU A 19 8.40 3.92 13.59
C LEU A 19 8.12 2.49 13.13
N THR A 20 6.90 2.01 13.37
CA THR A 20 6.44 0.68 12.93
C THR A 20 6.53 0.55 11.42
N GLU A 21 6.17 1.60 10.68
CA GLU A 21 6.31 1.65 9.21
C GLU A 21 7.78 1.53 8.76
N ARG A 22 8.70 2.24 9.42
CA ARG A 22 10.13 2.11 9.09
C ARG A 22 10.64 0.71 9.38
N LEU A 23 10.23 0.11 10.51
CA LEU A 23 10.57 -1.27 10.85
C LEU A 23 9.99 -2.27 9.85
N GLU A 24 8.75 -2.07 9.40
CA GLU A 24 8.11 -2.86 8.35
C GLU A 24 9.00 -2.87 7.10
N SER A 25 9.41 -1.70 6.61
CA SER A 25 10.27 -1.60 5.41
C SER A 25 11.62 -2.32 5.55
N LEU A 26 12.23 -2.26 6.74
CA LEU A 26 13.51 -2.91 7.03
C LEU A 26 13.34 -4.44 7.10
N LEU A 27 12.27 -4.92 7.74
CA LEU A 27 11.99 -6.34 7.88
C LEU A 27 11.58 -6.96 6.54
N LEU A 28 10.81 -6.23 5.72
CA LEU A 28 10.46 -6.64 4.36
C LEU A 28 11.71 -6.92 3.52
N ASN A 29 12.66 -5.99 3.54
CA ASN A 29 13.90 -6.13 2.76
C ASN A 29 14.84 -7.21 3.30
N LYS A 30 14.84 -7.47 4.62
CA LYS A 30 15.79 -8.39 5.26
C LYS A 30 15.28 -9.83 5.33
N PHE A 31 14.03 -10.04 5.74
CA PHE A 31 13.46 -11.37 5.99
C PHE A 31 12.53 -11.85 4.88
N PHE A 32 11.86 -10.93 4.19
CA PHE A 32 10.85 -11.26 3.16
C PHE A 32 11.33 -10.92 1.75
N LYS A 33 12.64 -10.94 1.52
CA LYS A 33 13.22 -10.63 0.22
C LYS A 33 12.62 -11.47 -0.91
N GLY A 34 12.38 -12.77 -0.69
CA GLY A 34 11.74 -13.64 -1.68
C GLY A 34 10.32 -13.20 -2.05
N PHE A 35 9.51 -12.79 -1.06
CA PHE A 35 8.18 -12.23 -1.30
C PHE A 35 8.28 -10.90 -2.08
N VAL A 36 9.20 -10.02 -1.70
CA VAL A 36 9.44 -8.75 -2.41
C VAL A 36 9.83 -9.01 -3.87
N ASP A 37 10.69 -9.99 -4.12
CA ASP A 37 11.14 -10.34 -5.47
C ASP A 37 10.02 -10.95 -6.31
N GLU A 38 9.17 -11.81 -5.74
CA GLU A 38 7.96 -12.31 -6.40
C GLU A 38 6.99 -11.18 -6.77
N ILE A 39 6.77 -10.25 -5.85
CA ILE A 39 5.91 -9.09 -6.08
C ILE A 39 6.46 -8.22 -7.20
N LYS A 40 7.77 -7.96 -7.23
CA LYS A 40 8.41 -7.20 -8.31
C LYS A 40 8.30 -7.89 -9.66
N ARG A 41 8.42 -9.22 -9.72
CA ARG A 41 8.21 -9.97 -10.97
C ARG A 41 6.78 -9.83 -11.46
N ALA A 42 5.79 -9.98 -10.57
CA ALA A 42 4.39 -9.81 -10.92
C ALA A 42 4.07 -8.36 -11.36
N GLU A 43 4.69 -7.34 -10.74
CA GLU A 43 4.59 -5.95 -11.20
C GLU A 43 5.22 -5.73 -12.58
N ALA A 44 6.35 -6.38 -12.87
CA ALA A 44 7.00 -6.30 -14.17
C ALA A 44 6.10 -6.87 -15.27
N GLU A 45 5.52 -8.06 -15.05
CA GLU A 45 4.55 -8.67 -15.97
C GLU A 45 3.30 -7.78 -16.14
N LEU A 46 2.78 -7.20 -15.06
CA LEU A 46 1.64 -6.29 -15.13
C LEU A 46 1.94 -5.05 -15.97
N ASN A 47 3.13 -4.46 -15.80
CA ASN A 47 3.60 -3.32 -16.59
C ASN A 47 3.77 -3.68 -18.06
N GLU A 48 4.19 -4.91 -18.37
CA GLU A 48 4.29 -5.40 -19.74
C GLU A 48 2.92 -5.46 -20.40
N TYR A 49 1.89 -5.98 -19.73
CA TYR A 49 0.52 -5.94 -20.26
C TYR A 49 -0.01 -4.53 -20.45
N TYR A 50 0.30 -3.61 -19.53
CA TYR A 50 -0.07 -2.20 -19.73
C TYR A 50 0.64 -1.60 -20.94
N ALA A 51 1.94 -1.85 -21.14
CA ALA A 51 2.67 -1.38 -22.30
C ALA A 51 2.07 -1.95 -23.61
N LEU A 52 1.75 -3.26 -23.64
CA LEU A 52 1.12 -3.92 -24.78
C LEU A 52 -0.28 -3.37 -25.07
N SER A 53 -1.09 -3.09 -24.04
CA SER A 53 -2.40 -2.46 -24.21
C SER A 53 -2.29 -1.07 -24.85
N ILE A 54 -1.26 -0.30 -24.46
CA ILE A 54 -1.01 1.03 -25.04
C ILE A 54 -0.58 0.91 -26.50
N LEU A 55 0.27 -0.06 -26.84
CA LEU A 55 0.66 -0.36 -28.23
C LEU A 55 -0.52 -0.80 -29.09
N ALA A 56 -1.41 -1.65 -28.56
CA ALA A 56 -2.63 -2.08 -29.25
C ALA A 56 -3.55 -0.89 -29.57
N ILE A 57 -3.71 0.06 -28.63
CA ILE A 57 -4.42 1.33 -28.90
C ILE A 57 -3.74 2.12 -30.02
N ALA A 58 -2.40 2.22 -30.00
CA ALA A 58 -1.66 2.96 -31.02
C ALA A 58 -1.81 2.33 -32.42
N MET A 59 -1.94 1.01 -32.49
CA MET A 59 -2.22 0.26 -33.72
C MET A 59 -3.72 0.25 -34.12
N ASN A 60 -4.57 0.91 -33.34
CA ASN A 60 -6.03 0.93 -33.51
C ASN A 60 -6.67 -0.47 -33.45
N ASP A 61 -6.01 -1.42 -32.76
CA ASP A 61 -6.49 -2.77 -32.53
C ASP A 61 -7.23 -2.85 -31.19
N ARG A 62 -8.56 -2.71 -31.26
CA ARG A 62 -9.43 -2.75 -30.08
C ARG A 62 -9.49 -4.11 -29.42
N GLU A 63 -9.43 -5.19 -30.19
CA GLU A 63 -9.56 -6.55 -29.66
C GLU A 63 -8.32 -6.92 -28.84
N ALA A 64 -7.13 -6.58 -29.36
CA ALA A 64 -5.89 -6.72 -28.62
C ALA A 64 -5.86 -5.83 -27.36
N TYR A 65 -6.35 -4.59 -27.45
CA TYR A 65 -6.43 -3.69 -26.29
C TYR A 65 -7.29 -4.27 -25.16
N GLU A 66 -8.51 -4.71 -25.47
CA GLU A 66 -9.43 -5.31 -24.50
C GLU A 66 -8.85 -6.61 -23.92
N GLY A 67 -8.19 -7.42 -24.76
CA GLY A 67 -7.49 -8.63 -24.33
C GLY A 67 -6.38 -8.35 -23.31
N PHE A 68 -5.46 -7.41 -23.62
CA PHE A 68 -4.37 -7.06 -22.70
C PHE A 68 -4.88 -6.36 -21.44
N GLN A 69 -5.91 -5.52 -21.54
CA GLN A 69 -6.50 -4.86 -20.38
C GLN A 69 -7.16 -5.87 -19.43
N ARG A 70 -7.83 -6.89 -19.97
CA ARG A 70 -8.40 -7.97 -19.18
C ARG A 70 -7.33 -8.80 -18.48
N MET A 71 -6.26 -9.20 -19.19
CA MET A 71 -5.13 -9.91 -18.59
C MET A 71 -4.45 -9.09 -17.48
N ALA A 72 -4.28 -7.79 -17.70
CA ALA A 72 -3.74 -6.88 -16.70
C ALA A 72 -4.64 -6.82 -15.45
N ASN A 73 -5.96 -6.71 -15.63
CA ASN A 73 -6.91 -6.61 -14.52
C ASN A 73 -6.99 -7.93 -13.72
N GLU A 74 -6.94 -9.08 -14.41
CA GLU A 74 -6.92 -10.41 -13.80
C GLU A 74 -5.67 -10.63 -12.92
N LYS A 75 -4.51 -10.08 -13.30
CA LYS A 75 -3.30 -10.13 -12.47
C LYS A 75 -3.22 -9.01 -11.41
N TYR A 76 -3.81 -7.85 -11.68
CA TYR A 76 -3.76 -6.70 -10.77
C TYR A 76 -4.44 -7.01 -9.44
N TRP A 77 -5.66 -7.54 -9.46
CA TRP A 77 -6.44 -7.75 -8.25
C TRP A 77 -5.78 -8.72 -7.25
N PRO A 78 -5.34 -9.93 -7.66
CA PRO A 78 -4.60 -10.82 -6.78
C PRO A 78 -3.32 -10.18 -6.22
N LEU A 79 -2.56 -9.45 -7.05
CA LEU A 79 -1.34 -8.78 -6.63
C LEU A 79 -1.61 -7.70 -5.59
N PHE A 80 -2.63 -6.88 -5.82
CA PHE A 80 -3.06 -5.81 -4.92
C PHE A 80 -3.50 -6.37 -3.57
N PHE A 81 -4.39 -7.37 -3.56
CA PHE A 81 -4.82 -8.01 -2.31
C PHE A 81 -3.68 -8.71 -1.57
N ARG A 82 -2.78 -9.37 -2.30
CA ARG A 82 -1.61 -10.03 -1.69
C ARG A 82 -0.69 -9.02 -0.99
N LYS A 83 -0.39 -7.88 -1.63
CA LYS A 83 0.37 -6.79 -1.01
C LYS A 83 -0.35 -6.19 0.18
N MET A 84 -1.64 -5.91 0.03
CA MET A 84 -2.45 -5.28 1.07
C MET A 84 -2.51 -6.18 2.30
N MET A 85 -2.89 -7.45 2.16
CA MET A 85 -2.98 -8.37 3.30
C MET A 85 -1.63 -8.50 3.99
N PHE A 86 -0.56 -8.71 3.24
CA PHE A 86 0.75 -8.90 3.83
C PHE A 86 1.27 -7.67 4.58
N SER A 87 1.17 -6.48 3.97
CA SER A 87 1.57 -5.23 4.62
C SER A 87 0.70 -4.92 5.84
N THR A 88 -0.61 -5.11 5.74
CA THR A 88 -1.54 -4.93 6.88
C THR A 88 -1.16 -5.85 8.03
N SER A 89 -1.02 -7.15 7.76
CA SER A 89 -0.69 -8.14 8.78
C SER A 89 0.65 -7.87 9.43
N LEU A 90 1.68 -7.54 8.66
CA LEU A 90 3.01 -7.23 9.18
C LEU A 90 2.99 -5.96 10.04
N PHE A 91 2.32 -4.92 9.58
CA PHE A 91 2.16 -3.66 10.30
C PHE A 91 1.48 -3.86 11.67
N PHE A 92 0.33 -4.53 11.71
CA PHE A 92 -0.37 -4.78 12.97
C PHE A 92 0.41 -5.72 13.89
N LEU A 93 1.10 -6.73 13.35
CA LEU A 93 1.94 -7.62 14.14
C LEU A 93 3.09 -6.86 14.83
N LEU A 94 3.71 -5.91 14.13
CA LEU A 94 4.76 -5.06 14.70
C LEU A 94 4.22 -4.03 15.70
N LEU A 95 2.97 -3.58 15.52
CA LEU A 95 2.32 -2.64 16.43
C LEU A 95 1.75 -3.31 17.69
N THR A 96 1.51 -4.62 17.65
CA THR A 96 0.91 -5.41 18.75
C THR A 96 1.68 -5.27 20.07
N PRO A 97 3.03 -5.37 20.13
CA PRO A 97 3.77 -5.16 21.37
C PRO A 97 3.52 -3.78 21.98
N TYR A 98 3.46 -2.72 21.17
CA TYR A 98 3.16 -1.37 21.63
C TYR A 98 1.73 -1.27 22.19
N MET A 99 0.74 -1.86 21.50
CA MET A 99 -0.65 -1.91 21.95
C MET A 99 -0.80 -2.63 23.30
N LEU A 100 -0.13 -3.77 23.48
CA LEU A 100 -0.17 -4.52 24.73
C LEU A 100 0.47 -3.73 25.86
N LEU A 101 1.69 -3.21 25.66
CA LEU A 101 2.40 -2.43 26.69
C LEU A 101 1.60 -1.22 27.14
N THR A 102 1.06 -0.44 26.20
CA THR A 102 0.25 0.74 26.54
C THR A 102 -1.05 0.38 27.26
N THR A 103 -1.67 -0.75 26.91
CA THR A 103 -2.91 -1.20 27.57
C THR A 103 -2.65 -1.67 29.00
N PHE A 104 -1.51 -2.34 29.24
CA PHE A 104 -1.13 -2.79 30.59
C PHE A 104 -0.64 -1.64 31.50
N PHE A 105 0.13 -0.70 30.96
CA PHE A 105 0.81 0.32 31.77
C PHE A 105 0.12 1.69 31.83
N ILE A 106 -0.78 2.01 30.89
CA ILE A 106 -1.37 3.36 30.78
C ILE A 106 -2.88 3.35 31.02
N ASP A 107 -3.63 2.67 30.16
CA ASP A 107 -5.10 2.70 30.20
C ASP A 107 -5.65 1.42 29.54
N PRO A 108 -6.58 0.68 30.19
CA PRO A 108 -7.27 -0.45 29.56
C PRO A 108 -7.97 -0.10 28.23
N GLN A 109 -8.34 1.16 28.01
CA GLN A 109 -8.95 1.65 26.75
C GLN A 109 -7.92 2.06 25.69
N ALA A 110 -6.62 2.11 26.02
CA ALA A 110 -5.55 2.49 25.10
C ALA A 110 -5.53 1.61 23.84
N PHE A 111 -5.86 0.32 23.97
CA PHE A 111 -5.97 -0.61 22.86
C PHE A 111 -6.89 -0.07 21.76
N SER A 112 -8.12 0.31 22.11
CA SER A 112 -9.12 0.79 21.17
C SER A 112 -8.70 2.09 20.50
N TYR A 113 -8.09 3.01 21.24
CA TYR A 113 -7.61 4.28 20.70
C TYR A 113 -6.45 4.08 19.71
N ILE A 114 -5.47 3.24 20.05
CA ILE A 114 -4.33 2.95 19.18
C ILE A 114 -4.80 2.20 17.93
N MET A 115 -5.71 1.23 18.08
CA MET A 115 -6.33 0.53 16.94
C MET A 115 -7.04 1.49 16.00
N PHE A 116 -7.83 2.42 16.52
CA PHE A 116 -8.52 3.41 15.69
C PHE A 116 -7.53 4.30 14.92
N ILE A 117 -6.50 4.82 15.59
CA ILE A 117 -5.45 5.64 14.96
C ILE A 117 -4.69 4.84 13.90
N ALA A 118 -4.34 3.58 14.19
CA ALA A 118 -3.63 2.69 13.28
C ALA A 118 -4.44 2.40 12.01
N ILE A 119 -5.73 2.07 12.16
CA ILE A 119 -6.64 1.83 11.03
C ILE A 119 -6.81 3.10 10.20
N ALA A 120 -7.03 4.25 10.84
CA ALA A 120 -7.19 5.53 10.14
C ALA A 120 -5.93 5.89 9.34
N TYR A 121 -4.75 5.76 9.95
CA TYR A 121 -3.46 6.00 9.29
C TYR A 121 -3.24 5.04 8.11
N PHE A 122 -3.44 3.75 8.33
CA PHE A 122 -3.23 2.73 7.30
C PHE A 122 -4.19 2.90 6.12
N THR A 123 -5.46 3.21 6.39
CA THR A 123 -6.47 3.49 5.36
C THR A 123 -6.12 4.74 4.56
N ALA A 124 -5.71 5.83 5.24
CA ALA A 124 -5.27 7.05 4.57
C ALA A 124 -4.04 6.81 3.69
N ARG A 125 -3.07 6.03 4.17
CA ARG A 125 -1.85 5.64 3.41
C ARG A 125 -2.17 4.83 2.17
N LEU A 126 -3.02 3.80 2.29
CA LEU A 126 -3.45 3.00 1.15
C LEU A 126 -4.23 3.84 0.13
N GLY A 127 -5.15 4.68 0.61
CA GLY A 127 -5.92 5.58 -0.23
C GLY A 127 -5.04 6.56 -1.00
N LEU A 128 -4.07 7.20 -0.31
CA LEU A 128 -3.12 8.11 -0.95
C LEU A 128 -2.24 7.40 -1.98
N SER A 129 -1.73 6.20 -1.66
CA SER A 129 -0.91 5.43 -2.60
C SER A 129 -1.71 5.07 -3.86
N PHE A 130 -2.96 4.63 -3.69
CA PHE A 130 -3.85 4.33 -4.81
C PHE A 130 -4.15 5.55 -5.69
N VAL A 131 -4.39 6.71 -5.09
CA VAL A 131 -4.63 7.98 -5.81
C VAL A 131 -3.39 8.41 -6.58
N ILE A 132 -2.21 8.33 -5.96
CA ILE A 132 -0.93 8.68 -6.60
C ILE A 132 -0.63 7.74 -7.78
N ASP A 133 -0.80 6.43 -7.59
CA ASP A 133 -0.59 5.44 -8.64
C ASP A 133 -1.55 5.64 -9.81
N SER A 134 -2.82 5.91 -9.52
CA SER A 134 -3.84 6.24 -10.53
C SER A 134 -3.49 7.52 -11.30
N PHE A 135 -3.02 8.56 -10.60
CA PHE A 135 -2.61 9.82 -11.22
C PHE A 135 -1.37 9.64 -12.11
N ASN A 136 -0.39 8.86 -11.65
CA ASN A 136 0.81 8.54 -12.42
C ASN A 136 0.49 7.71 -13.67
N ALA A 137 -0.44 6.75 -13.56
CA ALA A 137 -0.92 5.97 -14.70
C ALA A 137 -1.65 6.86 -15.72
N TRP A 138 -2.51 7.77 -15.25
CA TRP A 138 -3.20 8.73 -16.12
C TRP A 138 -2.23 9.69 -16.83
N LYS A 139 -1.23 10.21 -16.09
CA LYS A 139 -0.20 11.08 -16.65
C LYS A 139 0.60 10.38 -17.74
N LYS A 140 1.05 9.14 -17.50
CA LYS A 140 1.76 8.32 -18.49
C LYS A 140 0.90 8.08 -19.74
N ALA A 141 -0.37 7.74 -19.57
CA ALA A 141 -1.29 7.55 -20.71
C ALA A 141 -1.45 8.83 -21.55
N LYS A 142 -1.49 10.00 -20.90
CA LYS A 142 -1.60 11.30 -21.58
C LYS A 142 -0.33 11.69 -22.32
N GLU A 143 0.86 11.42 -21.75
CA GLU A 143 2.15 11.63 -22.41
C GLU A 143 2.32 10.75 -23.65
N THR A 144 1.92 9.48 -23.57
CA THR A 144 1.99 8.59 -24.73
C THR A 144 1.05 9.01 -25.85
N ARG A 145 -0.19 9.44 -25.55
CA ARG A 145 -1.09 10.01 -26.57
C ARG A 145 -0.52 11.23 -27.29
N ARG A 146 0.32 12.02 -26.62
CA ARG A 146 0.92 13.23 -27.16
C ARG A 146 2.17 12.97 -28.01
N ASN A 147 2.83 11.82 -27.81
CA ASN A 147 3.99 11.40 -28.60
C ASN A 147 3.61 10.58 -29.86
N PHE A 148 2.38 10.06 -29.93
CA PHE A 148 1.88 9.23 -31.03
C PHE A 148 0.70 9.84 -31.82
N GLY A 149 0.31 11.09 -31.51
CA GLY A 149 -0.68 11.86 -32.27
C GLY A 149 -0.04 13.11 -32.86
#